data_AF-A0AAW8R3U3-F1
#
_entry.id   AF-A0AAW8R3U3-F1
#
_cell.length_a   1.000
_cell.length_b   1.000
_cell.length_c   1.000
_cell.angle_alpha   90.00
_cell.angle_beta   90.00
_cell.angle_gamma   90.00
#
_symmetry.space_group_name_H-M   'P 1'
#
loop_
_entity.id
_entity.type
_entity.pdbx_description
1 polymer ?
#
loop_
_entity_poly.entity_id
_entity_poly.type
_entity_poly.pdbx_seq_one_letter_code
_entity_poly.pdbx_strand_id
1 'polypeptide(L)'
;MKSINLLAFGLLFSQLAFALNLEKDVTLPLECHSIPEHSDSLCIVDTASPSMPVNDVVFYRQDKFGNFVLLEAIKGDVAHVFIKDFSKGGKYTVIGYAEEGHPSFIIYETDTFLARSRPVKSVAVISNYFITNIVSLDDEGNAILELMDLPSDIQSQESCIPSAQLPKHTDTELCHIAYSIYQHSSPY
;
A
#
# COMPACT_ATOMS: atom_id res chain seq x y z
N MET A 1 -70.56 -45.01 -23.55
CA MET A 1 -69.52 -44.95 -22.49
C MET A 1 -68.19 -45.39 -23.07
N LYS A 2 -67.30 -44.43 -23.34
CA LYS A 2 -65.83 -44.53 -23.26
C LYS A 2 -65.26 -43.14 -23.60
N SER A 3 -64.37 -42.70 -22.72
CA SER A 3 -63.68 -41.42 -22.62
C SER A 3 -62.69 -41.17 -23.76
N ILE A 4 -62.35 -39.91 -24.04
CA ILE A 4 -60.98 -39.40 -24.31
C ILE A 4 -61.00 -37.87 -24.22
N ASN A 5 -60.16 -37.34 -23.33
CA ASN A 5 -59.75 -35.94 -23.22
C ASN A 5 -58.92 -35.53 -24.44
N LEU A 6 -58.95 -34.26 -24.86
CA LEU A 6 -57.70 -33.56 -25.22
C LEU A 6 -57.87 -32.02 -25.26
N LEU A 7 -57.26 -31.39 -24.24
CA LEU A 7 -56.48 -30.14 -24.23
C LEU A 7 -57.02 -28.93 -25.02
N ALA A 8 -57.62 -27.94 -24.35
CA ALA A 8 -56.94 -26.88 -23.59
C ALA A 8 -55.92 -26.10 -24.44
N PHE A 9 -56.42 -25.11 -25.19
CA PHE A 9 -55.63 -24.22 -26.03
C PHE A 9 -55.73 -22.79 -25.48
N GLY A 10 -54.56 -22.17 -25.28
CA GLY A 10 -54.42 -20.71 -25.35
C GLY A 10 -54.49 -19.96 -24.03
N LEU A 11 -53.34 -19.74 -23.40
CA LEU A 11 -52.67 -18.43 -23.41
C LEU A 11 -51.51 -18.47 -22.39
N LEU A 12 -50.34 -18.89 -22.87
CA LEU A 12 -49.07 -18.60 -22.21
C LEU A 12 -48.89 -17.07 -22.29
N PHE A 13 -49.13 -16.39 -21.17
CA PHE A 13 -48.66 -15.03 -20.96
C PHE A 13 -47.15 -15.13 -20.72
N SER A 14 -46.36 -14.95 -21.78
CA SER A 14 -44.91 -14.82 -21.71
C SER A 14 -44.55 -13.53 -20.98
N GLN A 15 -44.36 -13.62 -19.67
CA GLN A 15 -43.67 -12.59 -18.91
C GLN A 15 -42.20 -12.59 -19.31
N LEU A 16 -41.85 -11.76 -20.27
CA LEU A 16 -40.49 -11.27 -20.48
C LEU A 16 -40.13 -10.40 -19.28
N ALA A 17 -39.63 -11.04 -18.22
CA ALA A 17 -38.89 -10.34 -17.19
C ALA A 17 -37.55 -9.92 -17.81
N PHE A 18 -37.46 -8.65 -18.22
CA PHE A 18 -36.17 -8.01 -18.42
C PHE A 18 -35.47 -7.96 -17.06
N ALA A 19 -34.64 -8.95 -16.78
CA ALA A 19 -33.63 -8.82 -15.75
C ALA A 19 -32.64 -7.76 -16.25
N LEU A 20 -32.88 -6.51 -15.86
CA LEU A 20 -31.82 -5.51 -15.79
C LEU A 20 -30.83 -6.04 -14.75
N ASN A 21 -29.80 -6.75 -15.22
CA ASN A 21 -28.56 -6.86 -14.48
C ASN A 21 -28.03 -5.43 -14.39
N LEU A 22 -28.41 -4.75 -13.30
CA LEU A 22 -27.64 -3.65 -12.78
C LEU A 22 -26.29 -4.30 -12.45
N GLU A 23 -25.32 -4.22 -13.38
CA GLU A 23 -23.93 -4.47 -13.06
C GLU A 23 -23.64 -3.54 -11.89
N LYS A 24 -23.66 -4.12 -10.69
CA LYS A 24 -23.26 -3.42 -9.49
C LYS A 24 -21.79 -3.15 -9.75
N ASP A 25 -21.46 -1.92 -10.13
CA ASP A 25 -20.08 -1.47 -10.28
C ASP A 25 -19.35 -1.88 -9.00
N VAL A 26 -18.54 -2.93 -9.10
CA VAL A 26 -17.71 -3.40 -8.00
C VAL A 26 -16.56 -2.41 -7.97
N THR A 27 -16.79 -1.24 -7.36
CA THR A 27 -15.74 -0.28 -7.09
C THR A 27 -14.93 -0.86 -5.94
N LEU A 28 -13.78 -1.46 -6.29
CA LEU A 28 -12.76 -1.78 -5.31
C LEU A 28 -12.40 -0.50 -4.55
N PRO A 29 -12.23 -0.53 -3.21
CA PRO A 29 -11.86 0.66 -2.45
C PRO A 29 -10.49 1.12 -2.92
N LEU A 30 -10.48 2.20 -3.70
CA LEU A 30 -9.28 2.85 -4.20
C LEU A 30 -8.90 3.95 -3.21
N GLU A 31 -7.79 3.76 -2.51
CA GLU A 31 -7.25 4.78 -1.60
C GLU A 31 -6.18 5.58 -2.34
N CYS A 32 -6.29 6.91 -2.35
CA CYS A 32 -5.33 7.78 -3.04
C CYS A 32 -4.62 8.69 -2.05
N HIS A 33 -3.29 8.72 -2.15
CA HIS A 33 -2.41 9.55 -1.35
C HIS A 33 -1.80 10.64 -2.23
N SER A 34 -1.98 11.90 -1.85
CA SER A 34 -1.34 13.03 -2.51
C SER A 34 0.15 13.03 -2.25
N ILE A 35 0.93 13.24 -3.31
CA ILE A 35 2.39 13.28 -3.24
C ILE A 35 2.80 14.74 -3.00
N PRO A 36 3.57 15.06 -1.94
CA PRO A 36 4.04 16.43 -1.69
C PRO A 36 4.78 16.99 -2.91
N GLU A 37 4.56 18.26 -3.23
CA GLU A 37 5.17 18.97 -4.39
C GLU A 37 4.90 18.37 -5.78
N HIS A 38 4.06 17.34 -5.89
CA HIS A 38 3.66 16.72 -7.14
C HIS A 38 2.20 17.02 -7.46
N SER A 39 1.85 17.02 -8.75
CA SER A 39 0.46 17.13 -9.21
C SER A 39 -0.27 15.79 -9.27
N ASP A 40 0.47 14.70 -9.08
CA ASP A 40 -0.01 13.33 -9.19
C ASP A 40 -0.31 12.77 -7.79
N SER A 41 -1.17 11.76 -7.72
CA SER A 41 -1.41 10.97 -6.50
C SER A 41 -1.03 9.51 -6.74
N LEU A 42 -0.60 8.84 -5.68
CA LEU A 42 -0.42 7.39 -5.69
C LEU A 42 -1.67 6.74 -5.09
N CYS A 43 -2.32 5.89 -5.87
CA CYS A 43 -3.51 5.18 -5.45
C CYS A 43 -3.27 3.68 -5.33
N ILE A 44 -3.89 3.06 -4.33
CA ILE A 44 -3.75 1.64 -4.02
C ILE A 44 -5.13 0.99 -4.02
N VAL A 45 -5.17 -0.22 -4.57
CA VAL A 45 -6.25 -1.17 -4.35
C VAL A 45 -5.66 -2.38 -3.64
N ASP A 46 -6.22 -2.74 -2.49
CA ASP A 46 -5.90 -3.97 -1.76
C ASP A 46 -7.15 -4.85 -1.71
N THR A 47 -6.99 -6.14 -2.04
CA THR A 47 -8.04 -7.14 -1.94
C THR A 47 -7.51 -8.44 -1.34
N ALA A 48 -8.35 -9.15 -0.57
CA ALA A 48 -8.00 -10.46 -0.04
C ALA A 48 -7.65 -11.45 -1.18
N SER A 49 -6.46 -12.05 -1.12
CA SER A 49 -6.02 -13.02 -2.11
C SER A 49 -6.71 -14.36 -1.90
N PRO A 50 -7.00 -15.12 -2.97
CA PRO A 50 -7.42 -16.53 -2.84
C PRO A 50 -6.38 -17.40 -2.11
N SER A 51 -5.13 -16.95 -2.04
CA SER A 51 -4.01 -17.63 -1.39
C SER A 51 -3.83 -17.27 0.09
N MET A 52 -4.87 -16.79 0.78
CA MET A 52 -4.92 -16.42 2.21
C MET A 52 -3.81 -17.06 3.09
N PRO A 53 -3.13 -16.28 3.96
CA PRO A 53 -3.58 -15.02 4.58
C PRO A 53 -2.92 -13.76 3.98
N VAL A 54 -2.84 -13.68 2.65
CA VAL A 54 -2.21 -12.57 1.92
C VAL A 54 -3.22 -11.82 1.05
N ASN A 55 -2.84 -10.63 0.62
CA ASN A 55 -3.60 -9.73 -0.23
C ASN A 55 -2.98 -9.65 -1.64
N ASP A 56 -3.84 -9.36 -2.61
CA ASP A 56 -3.46 -8.90 -3.95
C ASP A 56 -3.55 -7.38 -3.97
N VAL A 57 -2.47 -6.71 -4.39
CA VAL A 57 -2.34 -5.25 -4.33
C VAL A 57 -2.01 -4.66 -5.70
N VAL A 58 -2.68 -3.56 -6.04
CA VAL A 58 -2.47 -2.85 -7.30
C VAL A 58 -2.21 -1.37 -7.03
N PHE A 59 -1.14 -0.87 -7.62
CA PHE A 59 -0.76 0.55 -7.56
C PHE A 59 -1.11 1.27 -8.86
N TYR A 60 -1.69 2.45 -8.72
CA TYR A 60 -2.01 3.37 -9.81
C TYR A 60 -1.41 4.74 -9.55
N ARG A 61 -0.91 5.39 -10.59
CA ARG A 61 -0.71 6.83 -10.59
C ARG A 61 -1.99 7.49 -11.06
N GLN A 62 -2.56 8.38 -10.27
CA GLN A 62 -3.58 9.31 -10.73
C GLN A 62 -2.89 10.60 -11.16
N ASP A 63 -2.98 10.95 -12.44
CA ASP A 63 -2.41 12.21 -12.92
C ASP A 63 -3.28 13.41 -12.53
N LYS A 64 -2.77 14.62 -12.75
CA LYS A 64 -3.48 15.89 -12.51
C LYS A 64 -4.84 16.04 -13.21
N PHE A 65 -5.14 15.23 -14.21
CA PHE A 65 -6.41 15.23 -14.94
C PHE A 65 -7.36 14.13 -14.42
N GLY A 66 -6.96 13.36 -13.42
CA GLY A 66 -7.72 12.25 -12.87
C GLY A 66 -7.57 10.94 -13.64
N ASN A 67 -6.65 10.83 -14.61
CA ASN A 67 -6.44 9.57 -15.33
C ASN A 67 -5.61 8.62 -14.48
N PHE A 68 -6.02 7.35 -14.46
CA PHE A 68 -5.28 6.29 -13.79
C PHE A 68 -4.32 5.58 -14.75
N VAL A 69 -3.08 5.45 -14.30
CA VAL A 69 -2.04 4.68 -14.98
C VAL A 69 -1.62 3.55 -14.05
N LEU A 70 -1.80 2.31 -14.49
CA LEU A 70 -1.30 1.14 -13.77
C LEU A 70 0.22 1.24 -13.62
N LEU A 71 0.68 1.12 -12.39
CA LEU A 71 2.10 1.12 -12.02
C LEU A 71 2.58 -0.30 -11.77
N GLU A 72 1.90 -1.05 -10.91
CA GLU A 72 2.33 -2.38 -10.48
C GLU A 72 1.15 -3.17 -9.93
N ALA A 73 1.21 -4.50 -10.06
CA ALA A 73 0.26 -5.42 -9.46
C ALA A 73 1.04 -6.57 -8.82
N ILE A 74 0.86 -6.74 -7.51
CA ILE A 74 1.48 -7.78 -6.69
C ILE A 74 0.39 -8.76 -6.31
N LYS A 75 0.64 -10.06 -6.46
CA LYS A 75 -0.35 -11.11 -6.22
C LYS A 75 0.13 -12.10 -5.18
N GLY A 76 -0.66 -12.31 -4.13
CA GLY A 76 -0.54 -13.43 -3.21
C GLY A 76 0.79 -13.52 -2.46
N ASP A 77 1.41 -12.37 -2.17
CA ASP A 77 2.74 -12.31 -1.56
C ASP A 77 2.82 -11.28 -0.42
N VAL A 78 1.76 -10.51 -0.16
CA VAL A 78 1.78 -9.45 0.84
C VAL A 78 0.71 -9.68 1.90
N ALA A 79 1.09 -9.81 3.17
CA ALA A 79 0.09 -9.95 4.24
C ALA A 79 -0.68 -8.64 4.48
N HIS A 80 -0.03 -7.49 4.35
CA HIS A 80 -0.66 -6.17 4.35
C HIS A 80 0.24 -5.12 3.65
N VAL A 81 -0.30 -4.38 2.67
CA VAL A 81 0.38 -3.19 2.10
C VAL A 81 -0.24 -1.94 2.73
N PHE A 82 0.62 -0.99 3.07
CA PHE A 82 0.19 0.37 3.36
C PHE A 82 1.22 1.34 2.79
N ILE A 83 0.78 2.48 2.27
CA ILE A 83 1.70 3.60 2.10
C ILE A 83 1.93 4.19 3.48
N LYS A 84 3.19 4.18 3.92
CA LYS A 84 3.51 4.76 5.22
C LYS A 84 3.50 6.28 5.13
N ASP A 85 4.16 6.83 4.10
CA ASP A 85 4.14 8.26 3.72
C ASP A 85 5.01 8.50 2.47
N PHE A 86 5.20 9.77 2.13
CA PHE A 86 6.26 10.28 1.27
C PHE A 86 7.34 11.00 2.10
N SER A 87 8.51 11.24 1.51
CA SER A 87 9.42 12.23 2.09
C SER A 87 8.79 13.62 2.07
N LYS A 88 9.32 14.53 2.90
CA LYS A 88 8.74 15.86 3.12
C LYS A 88 8.46 16.65 1.83
N GLY A 89 9.34 16.59 0.83
CA GLY A 89 9.14 17.24 -0.47
C GLY A 89 8.69 16.29 -1.58
N GLY A 90 8.34 15.04 -1.22
CA GLY A 90 7.78 14.06 -2.15
C GLY A 90 8.80 13.31 -3.00
N LYS A 91 10.10 13.59 -2.85
CA LYS A 91 11.18 12.92 -3.58
C LYS A 91 11.16 11.40 -3.39
N TYR A 92 10.83 10.91 -2.20
CA TYR A 92 10.75 9.49 -1.89
C TYR A 92 9.32 9.02 -1.62
N THR A 93 8.99 7.84 -2.12
CA THR A 93 7.77 7.10 -1.79
C THR A 93 8.13 5.94 -0.86
N VAL A 94 7.43 5.80 0.26
CA VAL A 94 7.65 4.74 1.24
C VAL A 94 6.48 3.76 1.23
N ILE A 95 6.75 2.53 0.78
CA ILE A 95 5.76 1.44 0.81
C ILE A 95 6.10 0.52 1.98
N GLY A 96 5.15 0.43 2.93
CA GLY A 96 5.21 -0.46 4.06
C GLY A 96 4.52 -1.79 3.73
N TYR A 97 5.21 -2.88 4.05
CA TYR A 97 4.72 -4.25 3.99
C TYR A 97 4.76 -4.81 5.39
N ALA A 98 3.75 -5.59 5.80
CA ALA A 98 3.85 -6.40 7.02
C ALA A 98 3.73 -7.87 6.65
N GLU A 99 4.73 -8.67 7.00
CA GLU A 99 4.71 -10.13 6.90
C GLU A 99 4.80 -10.71 8.31
N GLU A 100 3.84 -11.56 8.69
CA GLU A 100 3.78 -12.18 10.03
C GLU A 100 3.82 -11.18 11.22
N GLY A 101 3.47 -9.91 10.98
CA GLY A 101 3.54 -8.84 11.98
C GLY A 101 4.86 -8.06 11.98
N HIS A 102 5.78 -8.34 11.06
CA HIS A 102 7.06 -7.65 10.93
C HIS A 102 6.99 -6.61 9.81
N PRO A 103 7.02 -5.31 10.12
CA PRO A 103 7.00 -4.28 9.10
C PRO A 103 8.33 -4.21 8.36
N SER A 104 8.25 -4.03 7.05
CA SER A 104 9.35 -3.77 6.14
C SER A 104 8.99 -2.55 5.30
N PHE A 105 9.93 -1.62 5.15
CA PHE A 105 9.72 -0.38 4.40
C PHE A 105 10.63 -0.38 3.18
N ILE A 106 10.02 -0.34 2.00
CA ILE A 106 10.74 -0.18 0.74
C ILE A 106 10.61 1.26 0.28
N ILE A 107 11.76 1.87 0.00
CA ILE A 107 11.85 3.29 -0.36
C ILE A 107 12.25 3.39 -1.82
N TYR A 108 11.50 4.17 -2.59
CA TYR A 108 11.76 4.43 -4.00
C TYR A 108 11.90 5.92 -4.25
N GLU A 109 12.73 6.31 -5.23
CA GLU A 109 12.60 7.65 -5.84
C GLU A 109 11.23 7.74 -6.50
N THR A 110 10.40 8.70 -6.07
CA THR A 110 8.99 8.83 -6.47
C THR A 110 8.84 8.93 -7.98
N ASP A 111 9.62 9.77 -8.65
CA ASP A 111 9.56 9.91 -10.10
C ASP A 111 9.83 8.59 -10.84
N THR A 112 10.76 7.80 -10.32
CA THR A 112 11.08 6.48 -10.91
C THR A 112 9.97 5.48 -10.65
N PHE A 113 9.38 5.50 -9.45
CA PHE A 113 8.24 4.67 -9.11
C PHE A 113 7.00 4.99 -9.96
N LEU A 114 6.73 6.27 -10.19
CA LEU A 114 5.63 6.77 -11.01
C LEU A 114 5.86 6.60 -12.53
N ALA A 115 7.10 6.34 -12.96
CA ALA A 115 7.39 6.00 -14.34
C ALA A 115 6.81 4.62 -14.69
N ARG A 116 6.46 4.38 -15.96
CA ARG A 116 5.95 3.06 -16.41
C ARG A 116 7.03 1.99 -16.54
N SER A 117 8.31 2.36 -16.45
CA SER A 117 9.43 1.43 -16.58
C SER A 117 9.50 0.50 -15.37
N ARG A 118 9.62 -0.80 -15.62
CA ARG A 118 9.73 -1.85 -14.61
C ARG A 118 10.87 -2.82 -14.95
N PRO A 119 11.53 -3.43 -13.95
CA PRO A 119 11.32 -3.25 -12.50
C PRO A 119 11.83 -1.90 -11.98
N VAL A 120 11.24 -1.38 -10.91
CA VAL A 120 11.76 -0.18 -10.21
C VAL A 120 12.81 -0.63 -9.22
N LYS A 121 14.00 -0.02 -9.28
CA LYS A 121 15.02 -0.25 -8.26
C LYS A 121 14.67 0.57 -7.01
N SER A 122 14.63 -0.08 -5.85
CA SER A 122 14.52 0.63 -4.57
C SER A 122 15.81 1.39 -4.27
N VAL A 123 15.66 2.51 -3.58
CA VAL A 123 16.75 3.30 -3.01
C VAL A 123 17.28 2.60 -1.77
N ALA A 124 16.36 2.14 -0.92
CA ALA A 124 16.65 1.46 0.33
C ALA A 124 15.53 0.48 0.69
N VAL A 125 15.89 -0.52 1.50
CA VAL A 125 14.96 -1.42 2.16
C VAL A 125 15.31 -1.42 3.64
N ILE A 126 14.35 -1.06 4.47
CA ILE A 126 14.48 -1.09 5.94
C ILE A 126 13.59 -2.21 6.43
N SER A 127 14.19 -3.34 6.77
CA SER A 127 13.50 -4.52 7.31
C SER A 127 14.25 -4.98 8.54
N ASN A 128 13.77 -4.60 9.72
CA ASN A 128 14.34 -4.97 10.99
C ASN A 128 13.20 -5.18 11.98
N TYR A 129 13.24 -6.31 12.67
CA TYR A 129 12.24 -6.73 13.66
C TYR A 129 12.00 -5.71 14.79
N PHE A 130 12.97 -4.84 15.07
CA PHE A 130 12.84 -3.81 16.10
C PHE A 130 12.24 -2.51 15.57
N ILE A 131 12.25 -2.27 14.26
CA ILE A 131 11.71 -1.03 13.69
C ILE A 131 10.22 -1.21 13.52
N THR A 132 9.43 -0.34 14.15
CA THR A 132 7.96 -0.34 14.03
C THR A 132 7.48 0.66 13.00
N ASN A 133 8.24 1.75 12.82
CA ASN A 133 7.76 2.89 12.07
C ASN A 133 8.88 3.75 11.46
N ILE A 134 8.58 4.40 10.33
CA ILE A 134 9.32 5.56 9.85
C ILE A 134 8.49 6.80 10.22
N VAL A 135 8.97 7.56 11.20
CA VAL A 135 8.28 8.73 11.75
C VAL A 135 8.39 9.93 10.81
N SER A 136 9.55 10.10 10.19
CA SER A 136 9.76 11.12 9.18
C SER A 136 10.87 10.71 8.22
N LEU A 137 10.80 11.20 6.99
CA LEU A 137 11.84 11.11 5.98
C LEU A 137 11.94 12.46 5.27
N ASP A 138 13.16 13.01 5.15
CA ASP A 138 13.42 14.17 4.31
C ASP A 138 13.95 13.77 2.92
N ASP A 139 14.08 14.75 2.02
CA ASP A 139 14.49 14.53 0.63
C ASP A 139 16.02 14.36 0.51
N GLU A 140 16.74 14.65 1.58
CA GLU A 140 18.15 14.33 1.76
C GLU A 140 18.37 12.87 2.20
N GLY A 141 17.32 12.11 2.48
CA GLY A 141 17.39 10.70 2.87
C GLY A 141 17.70 10.47 4.35
N ASN A 142 17.49 11.48 5.20
CA ASN A 142 17.52 11.32 6.65
C ASN A 142 16.13 10.94 7.15
N ALA A 143 16.07 9.84 7.88
CA ALA A 143 14.89 9.30 8.50
C ALA A 143 14.97 9.39 10.02
N ILE A 144 13.80 9.44 10.66
CA ILE A 144 13.63 9.14 12.08
C ILE A 144 12.86 7.82 12.15
N LEU A 145 13.46 6.82 12.79
CA LEU A 145 12.86 5.50 12.96
C LEU A 145 12.37 5.33 14.40
N GLU A 146 11.21 4.71 14.55
CA GLU A 146 10.66 4.27 15.84
C GLU A 146 11.04 2.82 16.09
N LEU A 147 11.41 2.50 17.33
CA LEU A 147 11.81 1.16 17.75
C LEU A 147 10.85 0.60 18.80
N MET A 148 10.46 -0.67 18.65
CA MET A 148 9.57 -1.39 19.57
C MET A 148 10.17 -1.54 20.97
N ASP A 149 11.46 -1.88 21.02
CA ASP A 149 12.26 -2.05 22.24
C ASP A 149 13.59 -1.33 22.05
N LEU A 150 14.24 -0.90 23.14
CA LEU A 150 15.66 -0.52 23.16
C LEU A 150 16.48 -1.80 22.97
N PRO A 151 16.98 -2.15 21.78
CA PRO A 151 17.61 -3.44 21.63
C PRO A 151 18.98 -3.32 22.27
N SER A 152 19.24 -4.15 23.26
CA SER A 152 20.60 -4.43 23.74
C SER A 152 21.54 -4.83 22.59
N ASP A 153 20.96 -5.26 21.48
CA ASP A 153 21.60 -5.75 20.26
C ASP A 153 21.72 -4.71 19.15
N ILE A 154 21.18 -3.47 19.30
CA ILE A 154 21.68 -2.35 18.50
C ILE A 154 23.05 -2.02 19.09
N GLN A 155 24.04 -2.79 18.65
CA GLN A 155 25.43 -2.50 18.94
C GLN A 155 25.76 -1.10 18.40
N SER A 156 25.92 -0.17 19.35
CA SER A 156 26.81 0.98 19.30
C SER A 156 26.34 2.26 18.57
N GLN A 157 26.36 3.36 19.33
CA GLN A 157 26.55 4.78 18.94
C GLN A 157 25.34 5.72 18.89
N GLU A 158 24.10 5.27 18.75
CA GLU A 158 22.97 6.20 18.63
C GLU A 158 22.07 6.18 19.87
N SER A 159 22.06 7.30 20.59
CA SER A 159 21.17 7.52 21.73
C SER A 159 19.78 7.86 21.24
N CYS A 160 18.73 7.42 21.94
CA CYS A 160 17.36 7.81 21.58
C CYS A 160 17.24 9.33 21.47
N ILE A 161 16.62 9.79 20.40
CA ILE A 161 16.34 11.19 20.15
C ILE A 161 15.42 11.70 21.29
N PRO A 162 15.78 12.79 21.98
CA PRO A 162 14.93 13.37 23.01
C PRO A 162 13.58 13.80 22.42
N SER A 163 12.49 13.60 23.18
CA SER A 163 11.12 13.92 22.75
C SER A 163 10.93 15.36 22.26
N ALA A 164 11.69 16.32 22.80
CA ALA A 164 11.65 17.72 22.37
C ALA A 164 12.15 17.96 20.92
N GLN A 165 12.87 17.00 20.34
CA GLN A 165 13.40 17.06 18.97
C GLN A 165 12.58 16.22 17.99
N LEU A 166 11.61 15.44 18.48
CA LEU A 166 10.74 14.64 17.63
C LEU A 166 9.70 15.51 16.92
N PRO A 167 9.22 15.07 15.75
CA PRO A 167 8.06 15.67 15.11
C PRO A 167 6.85 15.74 16.06
N LYS A 168 5.95 16.70 15.80
CA LYS A 168 4.72 16.82 16.60
C LYS A 168 3.85 15.58 16.40
N HIS A 169 3.20 15.13 17.48
CA HIS A 169 2.31 13.96 17.49
C HIS A 169 2.99 12.60 17.31
N THR A 170 4.33 12.53 17.38
CA THR A 170 5.06 11.27 17.51
C THR A 170 4.82 10.65 18.89
N ASP A 171 4.73 9.32 18.96
CA ASP A 171 4.71 8.61 20.23
C ASP A 171 6.03 8.83 20.96
N THR A 172 6.00 9.41 22.16
CA THR A 172 7.22 9.72 22.91
C THR A 172 7.62 8.63 23.89
N GLU A 173 6.83 7.55 24.01
CA GLU A 173 7.12 6.43 24.91
C GLU A 173 8.13 5.45 24.31
N LEU A 174 8.23 5.40 22.98
CA LEU A 174 9.15 4.55 22.24
C LEU A 174 10.49 5.25 21.94
N CYS A 175 11.54 4.45 21.76
CA CYS A 175 12.84 4.98 21.36
C CYS A 175 12.84 5.36 19.88
N HIS A 176 13.47 6.49 19.57
CA HIS A 176 13.59 7.01 18.22
C HIS A 176 15.05 7.20 17.87
N ILE A 177 15.47 6.81 16.67
CA ILE A 177 16.85 6.98 16.20
C ILE A 177 16.89 7.74 14.88
N ALA A 178 17.99 8.45 14.65
CA ALA A 178 18.29 9.01 13.35
C ALA A 178 18.77 7.88 12.44
N TYR A 179 18.48 7.96 11.15
CA TYR A 179 18.91 6.92 10.22
C TYR A 179 19.11 7.53 8.84
N SER A 180 20.22 7.24 8.18
CA SER A 180 20.35 7.59 6.77
C SER A 180 19.94 6.40 5.91
N ILE A 181 19.03 6.60 4.97
CA ILE A 181 18.60 5.52 4.04
C ILE A 181 19.72 5.06 3.11
N TYR A 182 20.85 5.77 3.07
CA TYR A 182 22.05 5.37 2.35
C TYR A 182 23.03 4.57 3.22
N GLN A 183 22.85 4.54 4.53
CA GLN A 183 23.63 3.68 5.43
C GLN A 183 23.07 2.26 5.32
N HIS A 184 23.84 1.37 4.68
CA HIS A 184 23.47 0.00 4.29
C HIS A 184 22.61 -0.08 3.03
N SER A 185 23.18 0.34 1.89
CA SER A 185 22.91 -0.36 0.64
C SER A 185 23.46 -1.79 0.76
N SER A 186 22.68 -2.70 1.36
CA SER A 186 23.02 -4.11 1.40
C SER A 186 23.07 -4.62 -0.06
N PRO A 187 24.19 -5.16 -0.55
CA PRO A 187 24.31 -5.68 -1.90
C PRO A 187 23.81 -7.12 -1.90
N TYR A 188 22.50 -7.32 -1.84
CA TYR A 188 21.88 -8.60 -2.16
C TYR A 188 20.77 -8.38 -3.19
#